data_AF-A0A4Y8SDW0-F1
#
_entry.id   AF-A0A4Y8SDW0-F1
#
_cell.length_a   1.000
_cell.length_b   1.000
_cell.length_c   1.000
_cell.angle_alpha   90.00
_cell.angle_beta   90.00
_cell.angle_gamma   90.00
#
_symmetry.space_group_name_H-M   'P 1'
#
loop_
_entity.id
_entity.type
_entity.pdbx_description
1 polymer ?
#
loop_
_entity_poly.entity_id
_entity_poly.type
_entity_poly.pdbx_seq_one_letter_code
_entity_poly.pdbx_strand_id
1 'polypeptide(L)'
;MKKFIITAIIVALSTIYSQAQQTKNLTHGYWVAESNKHNSKVQTIRFYNDDAKLVYEETVTRPVNVKRKRVQMMLNDICESLYRQKQAIEGNKLVTTAFNLER
;
A
#
# COMPACT_ATOMS: atom_id res chain seq x y z
N MET A 1 -11.98 17.91 53.56
CA MET A 1 -12.06 16.82 52.56
C MET A 1 -12.87 17.18 51.30
N LYS A 2 -13.06 18.46 50.94
CA LYS A 2 -13.75 18.86 49.68
C LYS A 2 -12.80 19.33 48.58
N LYS A 3 -11.56 19.73 48.93
CA LYS A 3 -10.55 20.26 48.00
C LYS A 3 -9.82 19.16 47.22
N PHE A 4 -9.81 17.93 47.71
CA PHE A 4 -9.16 16.79 47.05
C PHE A 4 -10.01 16.18 45.92
N ILE A 5 -11.32 16.41 45.93
CA ILE A 5 -12.22 15.91 44.88
C ILE A 5 -12.07 16.74 43.60
N ILE A 6 -11.82 18.05 43.74
CA ILE A 6 -11.69 18.96 42.59
C ILE A 6 -10.41 18.67 41.80
N THR A 7 -9.31 18.32 42.46
CA THR A 7 -8.02 18.02 41.81
C THR A 7 -8.06 16.71 41.01
N ALA A 8 -8.84 15.72 41.44
CA ALA A 8 -8.95 14.44 40.75
C ALA A 8 -9.68 14.53 39.39
N ILE A 9 -10.58 15.51 39.23
CA ILE A 9 -11.34 15.72 37.99
C ILE A 9 -10.46 16.32 36.88
N ILE A 10 -9.47 17.14 37.24
CA ILE A 10 -8.60 17.85 36.27
C ILE A 10 -7.57 16.89 35.63
N VAL A 11 -7.12 15.87 36.35
CA VAL A 11 -6.15 14.88 35.83
C VAL A 11 -6.79 13.93 34.82
N ALA A 12 -8.08 13.61 34.98
CA ALA A 12 -8.82 12.74 34.08
C ALA A 12 -9.05 13.32 32.67
N LEU A 13 -8.85 14.62 32.47
CA LEU A 13 -9.04 15.31 31.18
C LEU A 13 -7.74 15.43 30.35
N SER A 14 -6.61 14.94 30.84
CA SER A 14 -5.29 15.16 30.21
C SER A 14 -4.82 14.08 29.24
N THR A 15 -5.59 13.01 29.01
CA THR A 15 -5.27 11.99 27.99
C THR A 15 -5.81 12.37 26.61
N ILE A 16 -5.59 13.62 26.19
CA ILE A 16 -5.68 13.96 24.77
C ILE A 16 -4.40 13.40 24.14
N TYR A 17 -4.47 12.15 23.69
CA TYR A 17 -3.47 11.58 22.80
C TYR A 17 -3.44 12.47 21.55
N SER A 18 -2.47 13.38 21.47
CA SER A 18 -2.11 14.02 20.21
C SER A 18 -1.54 12.94 19.30
N GLN A 19 -2.42 12.20 18.63
CA GLN A 19 -2.07 11.51 17.40
C GLN A 19 -1.79 12.62 16.39
N ALA A 20 -0.56 13.10 16.36
CA ALA A 20 -0.09 13.87 15.23
C ALA A 20 -0.25 12.94 14.02
N GLN A 21 -1.34 13.12 13.28
CA GLN A 21 -1.47 12.49 11.97
C GLN A 21 -0.32 13.05 11.16
N GLN A 22 0.74 12.26 11.05
CA GLN A 22 1.74 12.46 10.02
C GLN A 22 1.01 12.22 8.70
N THR A 23 0.33 13.25 8.22
CA THR A 23 -0.03 13.40 6.81
C THR A 23 1.26 13.67 6.05
N LYS A 24 2.21 12.73 6.17
CA LYS A 24 3.34 12.69 5.27
C LYS A 24 2.68 12.55 3.91
N ASN A 25 2.78 13.61 3.11
CA ASN A 25 2.47 13.48 1.71
C ASN A 25 3.48 12.47 1.22
N LEU A 26 3.01 11.22 1.11
CA LEU A 26 3.74 10.22 0.40
C LEU A 26 4.14 10.95 -0.91
N THR A 27 5.44 10.93 -1.23
CA THR A 27 5.97 11.53 -2.46
C THR A 27 6.22 10.52 -3.60
N HIS A 28 6.65 9.30 -3.30
CA HIS A 28 6.79 8.19 -4.26
C HIS A 28 6.24 6.83 -3.73
N GLY A 29 6.36 5.80 -4.58
CA GLY A 29 6.07 4.41 -4.29
C GLY A 29 6.96 3.51 -5.15
N TYR A 30 6.98 2.21 -4.85
CA TYR A 30 7.75 1.24 -5.60
C TYR A 30 7.02 -0.08 -5.72
N TRP A 31 7.41 -0.90 -6.69
CA TRP A 31 6.85 -2.23 -6.89
C TRP A 31 7.93 -3.30 -6.84
N VAL A 32 7.52 -4.51 -6.44
CA VAL A 32 8.35 -5.71 -6.39
C VAL A 32 7.62 -6.83 -7.10
N ALA A 33 8.33 -7.60 -7.91
CA ALA A 33 7.79 -8.79 -8.55
C ALA A 33 8.51 -10.03 -8.03
N GLU A 34 7.76 -10.91 -7.37
CA GLU A 34 8.26 -12.12 -6.75
C GLU A 34 7.82 -13.34 -7.52
N SER A 35 8.77 -14.13 -7.98
CA SER A 35 8.49 -15.41 -8.62
C SER A 35 8.37 -16.52 -7.58
N ASN A 36 7.38 -17.40 -7.73
CA ASN A 36 7.24 -18.54 -6.86
C ASN A 36 8.27 -19.62 -7.25
N LYS A 37 9.19 -19.96 -6.33
CA LYS A 37 10.24 -20.97 -6.54
C LYS A 37 9.67 -22.37 -6.82
N HIS A 38 8.49 -22.68 -6.28
CA HIS A 38 7.82 -23.98 -6.44
C HIS A 38 6.89 -24.00 -7.67
N ASN A 39 6.48 -22.84 -8.17
CA ASN A 39 5.63 -22.74 -9.35
C ASN A 39 6.04 -21.55 -10.22
N SER A 40 6.86 -21.80 -11.24
CA SER A 40 7.36 -20.75 -12.14
C SER A 40 6.28 -20.07 -12.99
N LYS A 41 5.04 -20.59 -12.99
CA LYS A 41 3.90 -19.95 -13.65
C LYS A 41 3.21 -18.91 -12.77
N VAL A 42 3.53 -18.86 -11.48
CA VAL A 42 2.91 -17.92 -10.54
C VAL A 42 3.92 -16.84 -10.20
N GLN A 43 3.45 -15.59 -10.26
CA GLN A 43 4.21 -14.42 -9.85
C GLN A 43 3.31 -13.51 -9.03
N THR A 44 3.83 -12.99 -7.93
CA THR A 44 3.12 -12.01 -7.10
C THR A 44 3.76 -10.65 -7.31
N ILE A 45 2.96 -9.65 -7.65
CA ILE A 45 3.41 -8.26 -7.78
C ILE A 45 2.86 -7.48 -6.60
N ARG A 46 3.75 -6.83 -5.86
CA ARG A 46 3.44 -6.02 -4.69
C ARG A 46 3.81 -4.57 -4.96
N PHE A 47 2.96 -3.66 -4.50
CA PHE A 47 3.15 -2.22 -4.58
C PHE A 47 3.22 -1.65 -3.18
N TYR A 48 4.23 -0.84 -2.93
CA TYR A 48 4.52 -0.22 -1.65
C TYR A 48 4.57 1.29 -1.78
N ASN A 49 4.27 1.99 -0.69
CA ASN A 49 4.53 3.42 -0.59
C ASN A 49 5.92 3.70 0.00
N ASP A 50 6.28 4.98 0.11
CA ASP A 50 7.56 5.44 0.69
C ASP A 50 7.84 4.96 2.12
N ASP A 51 6.80 4.62 2.88
CA ASP A 51 6.95 4.10 4.25
C ASP A 51 7.04 2.55 4.25
N ALA A 52 7.31 1.95 3.09
CA ALA A 52 7.34 0.50 2.87
C ALA A 52 6.04 -0.23 3.26
N LYS A 53 4.91 0.49 3.30
CA LYS A 53 3.61 -0.13 3.57
C LYS A 53 3.04 -0.68 2.27
N LEU A 54 2.55 -1.91 2.32
CA LEU A 54 1.87 -2.55 1.19
C LEU A 54 0.58 -1.78 0.88
N VAL A 55 0.47 -1.34 -0.37
CA VAL A 55 -0.69 -0.60 -0.91
C VAL A 55 -1.58 -1.52 -1.75
N TYR A 56 -0.96 -2.44 -2.50
CA TYR A 56 -1.66 -3.38 -3.36
C TYR A 56 -0.81 -4.64 -3.59
N GLU A 57 -1.48 -5.79 -3.70
CA GLU A 57 -0.86 -7.06 -4.06
C GLU A 57 -1.74 -7.78 -5.07
N GLU A 58 -1.13 -8.33 -6.11
CA GLU A 58 -1.82 -9.22 -7.04
C GLU A 58 -0.95 -10.41 -7.42
N THR A 59 -1.53 -11.61 -7.31
CA THR A 59 -0.91 -12.83 -7.79
C THR A 59 -1.44 -13.17 -9.18
N VAL A 60 -0.54 -13.24 -10.16
CA VAL A 60 -0.83 -13.58 -11.55
C VAL A 60 -0.37 -15.00 -11.87
N THR A 61 -1.18 -15.73 -12.63
CA THR A 61 -0.90 -17.11 -13.11
C THR A 61 -0.11 -17.14 -14.42
N ARG A 62 0.23 -15.96 -14.93
CA ARG A 62 1.06 -15.75 -16.11
C ARG A 62 2.11 -14.67 -15.80
N PRO A 63 3.37 -15.05 -15.56
CA PRO A 63 4.39 -14.10 -15.12
C PRO A 63 4.68 -13.06 -16.19
N VAL A 64 4.85 -11.81 -15.76
CA VAL A 64 5.29 -10.70 -16.60
C VAL A 64 6.82 -10.61 -16.58
N ASN A 65 7.39 -10.35 -17.75
CA ASN A 65 8.84 -10.20 -17.86
C ASN A 65 9.26 -8.78 -17.47
N VAL A 66 9.58 -8.60 -16.18
CA VAL A 66 10.00 -7.32 -15.59
C VAL A 66 11.33 -6.76 -16.13
N LYS A 67 12.09 -7.54 -16.92
CA LYS A 67 13.28 -7.03 -17.63
C LYS A 67 12.91 -6.18 -18.85
N ARG A 68 11.67 -6.26 -19.34
CA ARG A 68 11.22 -5.47 -20.50
C ARG A 68 10.84 -4.06 -20.05
N LYS A 69 11.43 -3.03 -20.68
CA LYS A 69 11.12 -1.62 -20.40
C LYS A 69 9.63 -1.30 -20.44
N ARG A 70 8.88 -1.85 -21.40
CA ARG A 70 7.42 -1.68 -21.48
C ARG A 70 6.69 -2.20 -20.24
N VAL A 71 7.11 -3.34 -19.70
CA VAL A 71 6.51 -3.91 -18.48
C VAL A 71 6.81 -3.01 -17.29
N GLN A 72 8.05 -2.51 -17.18
CA GLN A 72 8.43 -1.58 -16.11
C GLN A 72 7.63 -0.28 -16.18
N MET A 73 7.46 0.31 -17.37
CA MET A 73 6.65 1.53 -17.55
C MET A 73 5.20 1.29 -17.11
N MET A 74 4.58 0.19 -17.54
CA MET A 74 3.21 -0.12 -17.14
C MET A 74 3.07 -0.35 -15.63
N LEU A 75 4.04 -1.01 -14.99
CA LEU A 75 4.05 -1.18 -13.53
C LEU A 75 4.29 0.16 -12.80
N ASN A 76 5.11 1.05 -13.36
CA ASN A 76 5.28 2.41 -12.83
C ASN A 76 3.98 3.20 -12.94
N ASP A 77 3.26 3.14 -14.07
CA ASP A 77 1.97 3.81 -14.25
C ASP A 77 0.92 3.30 -13.24
N ILE A 78 0.88 1.99 -13.00
CA ILE A 78 0.02 1.40 -11.96
C ILE A 78 0.44 1.91 -10.58
N CYS A 79 1.74 1.93 -10.27
CA CYS A 79 2.26 2.43 -9.02
C CYS A 79 1.88 3.90 -8.78
N GLU A 80 2.02 4.75 -9.80
CA GLU A 80 1.62 6.16 -9.73
C GLU A 80 0.10 6.35 -9.59
N SER A 81 -0.71 5.51 -10.25
CA SER A 81 -2.16 5.62 -10.16
C SER A 81 -2.71 5.20 -8.79
N LEU A 82 -2.21 4.07 -8.25
CA LEU A 82 -2.48 3.63 -6.87
C LEU A 82 -2.14 4.72 -5.86
N TYR A 83 -1.08 5.47 -6.17
CA TYR A 83 -0.62 6.53 -5.33
C TYR A 83 -1.50 7.78 -5.32
N ARG A 84 -1.85 8.25 -6.52
CA ARG A 84 -2.71 9.42 -6.71
C ARG A 84 -4.07 9.22 -6.07
N GLN A 85 -4.58 7.99 -6.04
CA GLN A 85 -5.90 7.69 -5.51
C GLN A 85 -5.99 7.60 -3.97
N LYS A 86 -4.86 7.61 -3.22
CA LYS A 86 -4.79 7.61 -1.74
C LYS A 86 -5.67 6.57 -1.00
N GLN A 87 -6.31 5.63 -1.69
CA GLN A 87 -7.22 4.63 -1.14
C GLN A 87 -6.96 3.28 -1.78
N ALA A 88 -7.24 2.22 -1.02
CA ALA A 88 -7.15 0.85 -1.48
C ALA A 88 -8.07 0.66 -2.70
N ILE A 89 -7.50 0.25 -3.83
CA ILE A 89 -8.29 -0.21 -4.96
C ILE A 89 -8.78 -1.62 -4.60
N GLU A 90 -9.90 -1.66 -3.87
CA GLU A 90 -10.56 -2.92 -3.54
C GLU A 90 -11.15 -3.52 -4.82
N GLY A 91 -10.70 -4.72 -5.18
CA GLY A 91 -11.45 -5.63 -6.06
C GLY A 91 -11.09 -5.67 -7.54
N ASN A 92 -10.32 -4.72 -8.08
CA ASN A 92 -9.90 -4.78 -9.50
C ASN A 92 -8.52 -5.43 -9.64
N LYS A 93 -8.39 -6.43 -10.53
CA LYS A 93 -7.12 -7.08 -10.88
C LYS A 93 -6.28 -6.18 -11.82
N LEU A 94 -5.65 -5.14 -11.26
CA LEU A 94 -4.98 -4.08 -12.01
C LEU A 94 -3.87 -4.61 -12.93
N VAL A 95 -3.06 -5.53 -12.44
CA VAL A 95 -1.98 -6.16 -13.19
C VAL A 95 -2.58 -7.06 -14.27
N THR A 96 -3.54 -7.91 -13.93
CA THR A 96 -4.19 -8.80 -14.92
C THR A 96 -4.82 -8.00 -16.05
N THR A 97 -5.56 -6.93 -15.75
CA THR A 97 -6.20 -6.09 -16.76
C THR A 97 -5.17 -5.35 -17.61
N ALA A 98 -4.18 -4.70 -16.98
CA ALA A 98 -3.16 -3.95 -17.72
C ALA A 98 -2.38 -4.85 -18.70
N PHE A 99 -2.07 -6.08 -18.29
CA PHE A 99 -1.32 -7.02 -19.10
C PHE A 99 -2.19 -7.99 -19.93
N ASN A 100 -3.52 -7.82 -19.92
CA ASN A 100 -4.48 -8.72 -20.57
C ASN A 100 -4.24 -10.20 -20.23
N LEU A 101 -4.14 -10.51 -18.94
CA LEU A 101 -3.87 -11.86 -18.43
C LEU A 101 -5.13 -12.67 -18.15
N GLU A 102 -6.32 -12.16 -18.51
CA GLU A 102 -7.62 -12.84 -18.37
C GLU A 102 -7.75 -13.98 -19.39
N ARG A 103 -7.19 -15.16 -19.09
CA ARG A 103 -7.48 -16.41 -19.79
C ARG A 103 -7.34 -17.60 -18.87
#